data_AF-A0A0E0D6C4-F1
#
_entry.id   AF-A0A0E0D6C4-F1
#
_cell.length_a   1.000
_cell.length_b   1.000
_cell.length_c   1.000
_cell.angle_alpha   90.00
_cell.angle_beta   90.00
_cell.angle_gamma   90.00
#
_symmetry.space_group_name_H-M   'P 1'
#
loop_
_entity.id
_entity.type
_entity.pdbx_description
1 polymer ?
#
loop_
_entity_poly.entity_id
_entity_poly.type
_entity_poly.pdbx_seq_one_letter_code
_entity_poly.pdbx_strand_id
1 'polypeptide(L)'
;MLLFGRKRLLVVLGSCSTILSLLTPIQCVSSNPDSLNQSYKAVQPLEVIASSPLTPKLSLQLKLHAFLLWSSVGFLMPIGVLLIRVTNNVKSTRSIRILFYCHVASQIVAVILATAGAVLSISNFENAFNNTHQRIGLALYGFIWLQPLIGFLRPDRGVRFRSIWYLTHWLLGIAICVVGVANVYIGIHTYHERTGRSVRPWTVLLTVEVSAMAFVYLFQDRWNHVVRQQQQQEAAALGDDDDDDDEQSEEHVYPANDHKEVAVVP
;
A
#
# COMPACT_ATOMS: atom_id res chain seq x y z
N MET A 1 21.47 -9.24 -14.91
CA MET A 1 21.54 -8.03 -14.06
C MET A 1 20.49 -7.94 -12.92
N LEU A 2 19.68 -8.99 -12.65
CA LEU A 2 18.59 -8.94 -11.64
C LEU A 2 18.94 -9.54 -10.26
N LEU A 3 20.04 -10.29 -10.14
CA LEU A 3 20.53 -10.81 -8.86
C LEU A 3 21.16 -9.73 -7.95
N PHE A 4 21.67 -8.64 -8.55
CA PHE A 4 22.32 -7.56 -7.82
C PHE A 4 21.31 -6.67 -7.05
N GLY A 5 20.07 -6.56 -7.54
CA GLY A 5 19.00 -5.81 -6.89
C GLY A 5 18.44 -6.50 -5.63
N ARG A 6 18.32 -7.84 -5.66
CA ARG A 6 17.88 -8.63 -4.49
C ARG A 6 18.85 -8.52 -3.31
N LYS A 7 20.17 -8.52 -3.57
CA LYS A 7 21.19 -8.38 -2.53
C LYS A 7 21.20 -6.99 -1.87
N ARG A 8 20.99 -5.92 -2.65
CA ARG A 8 20.89 -4.56 -2.09
C ARG A 8 19.62 -4.34 -1.25
N LEU A 9 18.49 -4.94 -1.64
CA LEU A 9 17.26 -4.88 -0.85
C LEU A 9 17.39 -5.64 0.49
N LEU A 10 18.08 -6.79 0.49
CA LEU A 10 18.41 -7.55 1.71
C LEU A 10 19.35 -6.77 2.64
N VAL A 11 20.29 -6.00 2.11
CA VAL A 11 21.17 -5.13 2.92
C VAL A 11 20.39 -3.98 3.56
N VAL A 12 19.42 -3.39 2.86
CA VAL A 12 18.53 -2.33 3.41
C VAL A 12 17.57 -2.87 4.48
N LEU A 13 17.10 -4.11 4.33
CA LEU A 13 16.28 -4.80 5.34
C LEU A 13 17.13 -5.23 6.56
N GLY A 14 18.37 -5.68 6.33
CA GLY A 14 19.32 -6.03 7.37
C GLY A 14 19.75 -4.82 8.23
N SER A 15 19.92 -3.65 7.61
CA SER A 15 20.21 -2.41 8.34
C SER A 15 18.99 -1.84 9.09
N CYS A 16 17.76 -2.15 8.70
CA CYS A 16 16.57 -1.85 9.52
C CYS A 16 16.45 -2.77 10.73
N SER A 17 16.87 -4.03 10.60
CA SER A 17 16.86 -4.99 11.71
C SER A 17 17.86 -4.64 12.80
N THR A 18 19.01 -4.03 12.45
CA THR A 18 19.99 -3.57 13.45
C THR A 18 19.53 -2.30 14.18
N ILE A 19 18.73 -1.45 13.55
CA ILE A 19 18.09 -0.28 14.20
C ILE A 19 17.01 -0.73 15.19
N LEU A 20 16.30 -1.84 14.92
CA LEU A 20 15.26 -2.37 15.80
C LEU A 20 15.82 -2.95 17.12
N SER A 21 17.06 -3.44 17.10
CA SER A 21 17.75 -3.93 18.31
C SER A 21 18.31 -2.83 19.22
N LEU A 22 18.32 -1.57 18.78
CA LEU A 22 18.80 -0.42 19.57
C LEU A 22 17.70 0.27 20.40
N LEU A 23 16.45 -0.20 20.30
CA LEU A 23 15.28 0.41 20.96
C LEU A 23 14.71 -0.41 22.12
N THR A 24 15.41 -1.45 22.59
CA THR A 24 15.05 -2.11 23.86
C THR A 24 15.50 -1.23 25.03
N PRO A 25 14.59 -0.67 25.85
CA PRO A 25 15.01 -0.03 27.08
C PRO A 25 15.64 -1.08 28.00
N ILE A 26 16.89 -0.84 28.39
CA ILE A 26 17.62 -1.59 29.40
C ILE A 26 16.75 -1.67 30.67
N GLN A 27 16.30 -2.87 31.04
CA GLN A 27 15.82 -3.14 32.39
C GLN A 27 16.96 -2.94 33.37
N CYS A 28 17.01 -1.78 34.03
CA CYS A 28 17.72 -1.65 35.29
C CYS A 28 16.79 -2.16 36.40
N VAL A 29 17.02 -3.41 36.82
CA VAL A 29 16.46 -3.95 38.06
C VAL A 29 17.24 -3.31 39.21
N SER A 30 16.62 -2.35 39.90
CA SER A 30 17.02 -1.95 41.25
C SER A 30 16.03 -2.59 42.21
N SER A 31 16.50 -3.62 42.93
CA SER A 31 15.77 -4.26 44.01
C SER A 31 15.81 -3.38 45.24
N ASN A 32 14.67 -2.78 45.63
CA ASN A 32 14.49 -2.16 46.93
C ASN A 32 13.33 -2.87 47.67
N PRO A 33 13.56 -3.51 48.84
CA PRO A 33 12.57 -4.34 49.50
C PRO A 33 11.75 -3.55 50.51
N ASP A 34 10.81 -2.70 50.07
CA ASP A 34 9.94 -1.94 51.00
C ASP A 34 8.46 -1.86 50.59
N SER A 35 8.00 -2.57 49.55
CA SER A 35 6.63 -2.43 49.04
C SER A 35 5.57 -3.38 49.64
N LEU A 36 5.91 -4.20 50.63
CA LEU A 36 4.95 -5.16 51.23
C LEU A 36 4.09 -4.61 52.37
N ASN A 37 4.10 -3.30 52.64
CA ASN A 37 3.40 -2.74 53.81
C ASN A 37 2.31 -1.70 53.52
N GLN A 38 1.79 -1.63 52.29
CA GLN A 38 0.67 -0.74 51.95
C GLN A 38 -0.52 -1.48 51.34
N SER A 39 -0.82 -2.69 51.83
CA SER A 39 -2.01 -3.48 51.46
C SER A 39 -3.16 -3.36 52.49
N TYR A 40 -3.06 -2.44 53.47
CA TYR A 40 -4.12 -2.18 54.43
C TYR A 40 -4.32 -0.69 54.62
N LYS A 41 -5.12 -0.07 53.76
CA LYS A 41 -6.12 0.98 54.07
C LYS A 41 -6.53 1.71 52.79
N ALA A 42 -7.75 1.42 52.33
CA ALA A 42 -8.78 2.40 51.94
C ALA A 42 -9.81 1.68 51.05
N VAL A 43 -10.89 1.21 51.67
CA VAL A 43 -12.16 1.03 50.97
C VAL A 43 -12.60 2.44 50.57
N GLN A 44 -12.46 2.79 49.30
CA GLN A 44 -13.02 4.02 48.73
C GLN A 44 -14.36 3.72 48.04
N PRO A 45 -15.37 4.60 48.15
CA PRO A 45 -16.68 4.36 47.57
C PRO A 45 -16.62 4.28 46.03
N LEU A 46 -17.43 3.38 45.48
CA LEU A 46 -17.59 2.99 44.07
C LEU A 46 -18.11 4.12 43.13
N GLU A 47 -17.92 5.40 43.49
CA GLU A 47 -18.42 6.56 42.73
C GLU A 47 -17.31 7.51 42.22
N VAL A 48 -16.06 7.35 42.68
CA VAL A 48 -14.95 8.29 42.34
C VAL A 48 -14.12 7.87 41.10
N ILE A 49 -14.37 6.69 40.53
CA ILE A 49 -13.56 6.16 39.41
C ILE A 49 -13.97 6.77 38.04
N ALA A 50 -15.10 7.46 37.95
CA ALA A 50 -15.63 7.94 36.67
C ALA A 50 -14.89 9.15 36.04
N SER A 51 -13.89 9.76 36.70
CA SER A 51 -13.23 10.95 36.15
C SER A 51 -11.79 11.18 36.65
N SER A 52 -10.97 10.14 36.76
CA SER A 52 -9.53 10.37 36.94
C SER A 52 -8.93 10.96 35.66
N PRO A 53 -8.32 12.16 35.70
CA PRO A 53 -7.68 12.74 34.53
C PRO A 53 -6.56 11.82 34.02
N LEU A 54 -6.53 11.57 32.70
CA LEU A 54 -5.47 10.78 32.06
C LEU A 54 -4.10 11.34 32.46
N THR A 55 -3.19 10.44 32.86
CA THR A 55 -1.82 10.85 33.17
C THR A 55 -1.19 11.53 31.94
N PRO A 56 -0.33 12.55 32.11
CA PRO A 56 0.33 13.23 30.99
C PRO A 56 1.06 12.26 30.06
N LYS A 57 1.69 11.23 30.63
CA LYS A 57 2.38 10.15 29.90
C LYS A 57 1.40 9.38 29.01
N LEU A 58 0.27 8.92 29.54
CA LEU A 58 -0.74 8.18 28.78
C LEU A 58 -1.36 9.05 27.68
N SER A 59 -1.65 10.32 27.97
CA SER A 59 -2.13 11.27 26.95
C SER A 59 -1.13 11.47 25.82
N LEU A 60 0.18 11.48 26.10
CA LEU A 60 1.21 11.59 25.07
C LEU A 60 1.26 10.30 24.24
N GLN A 61 1.26 9.13 24.87
CA GLN A 61 1.29 7.84 24.19
C GLN A 61 0.07 7.66 23.26
N LEU A 62 -1.13 8.04 23.69
CA LEU A 62 -2.34 8.02 22.85
C LEU A 62 -2.18 8.89 21.60
N LYS A 63 -1.65 10.11 21.76
CA LYS A 63 -1.40 11.02 20.62
C LYS A 63 -0.35 10.46 19.66
N LEU A 64 0.74 9.90 20.20
CA LEU A 64 1.79 9.27 19.40
C LEU A 64 1.26 8.05 18.64
N HIS A 65 0.49 7.18 19.29
CA HIS A 65 -0.15 6.05 18.62
C HIS A 65 -1.03 6.52 17.46
N ALA A 66 -1.92 7.49 17.72
CA ALA A 66 -2.80 8.05 16.69
C ALA A 66 -2.01 8.63 15.51
N PHE A 67 -0.96 9.40 15.79
CA PHE A 67 -0.12 10.01 14.75
C PHE A 67 0.64 8.97 13.92
N LEU A 68 1.22 7.95 14.56
CA LEU A 68 1.95 6.87 13.89
C LEU A 68 1.03 6.08 12.97
N LEU A 69 -0.17 5.70 13.45
CA LEU A 69 -1.12 4.90 12.66
C LEU A 69 -1.77 5.72 11.55
N TRP A 70 -2.10 7.00 11.78
CA TRP A 70 -2.50 7.89 10.70
C TRP A 70 -1.43 7.95 9.62
N SER A 71 -0.21 8.34 9.99
CA SER A 71 0.90 8.49 9.03
C SER A 71 1.16 7.20 8.24
N SER A 72 0.98 6.05 8.88
CA SER A 72 1.11 4.74 8.25
C SER A 72 -0.08 4.37 7.35
N VAL A 73 -1.19 3.93 7.96
CA VAL A 73 -2.30 3.27 7.24
C VAL A 73 -3.29 4.29 6.66
N GLY A 74 -3.34 5.50 7.24
CA GLY A 74 -4.15 6.60 6.73
C GLY A 74 -3.50 7.29 5.54
N PHE A 75 -2.17 7.43 5.53
CA PHE A 75 -1.45 8.25 4.55
C PHE A 75 -0.46 7.47 3.67
N LEU A 76 0.63 6.93 4.23
CA LEU A 76 1.74 6.37 3.43
C LEU A 76 1.34 5.12 2.63
N MET A 77 0.48 4.25 3.18
CA MET A 77 0.01 3.07 2.46
C MET A 77 -0.84 3.45 1.24
N PRO A 78 -1.89 4.30 1.38
CA PRO A 78 -2.63 4.83 0.22
C PRO A 78 -1.75 5.56 -0.79
N ILE A 79 -0.82 6.41 -0.35
CA ILE A 79 0.12 7.09 -1.24
C ILE A 79 0.96 6.09 -2.03
N GLY A 80 1.46 5.04 -1.39
CA GLY A 80 2.19 3.98 -2.07
C GLY A 80 1.35 3.29 -3.14
N VAL A 81 0.06 3.05 -2.89
CA VAL A 81 -0.88 2.50 -3.88
C VAL A 81 -1.06 3.46 -5.06
N LEU A 82 -1.25 4.75 -4.80
CA LEU A 82 -1.39 5.76 -5.84
C LEU A 82 -0.12 5.87 -6.70
N LEU A 83 1.07 5.81 -6.10
CA LEU A 83 2.36 5.88 -6.79
C LEU A 83 2.58 4.71 -7.76
N ILE A 84 2.34 3.47 -7.33
CA ILE A 84 2.53 2.32 -8.22
C ILE A 84 1.51 2.33 -9.36
N ARG A 85 0.31 2.85 -9.12
CA ARG A 85 -0.76 2.93 -10.12
C ARG A 85 -0.44 3.92 -11.25
N VAL A 86 0.34 4.98 -10.99
CA VAL A 86 0.84 5.90 -12.04
C VAL A 86 1.62 5.16 -13.12
N THR A 87 2.24 4.01 -12.83
CA THR A 87 3.00 3.24 -13.83
C THR A 87 2.18 2.81 -15.03
N ASN A 88 0.84 2.73 -14.91
CA ASN A 88 -0.06 2.44 -16.03
C ASN A 88 -0.09 3.52 -17.11
N ASN A 89 0.31 4.76 -16.78
CA ASN A 89 0.28 5.91 -17.69
C ASN A 89 1.64 6.29 -18.26
N VAL A 90 2.72 5.64 -17.81
CA VAL A 90 4.08 6.09 -18.11
C VAL A 90 4.77 5.06 -19.01
N LYS A 91 5.22 5.49 -20.19
CA LYS A 91 5.95 4.63 -21.15
C LYS A 91 7.43 4.45 -20.76
N SER A 92 8.01 5.38 -20.02
CA SER A 92 9.44 5.35 -19.65
C SER A 92 9.76 4.26 -18.63
N THR A 93 10.64 3.33 -19.03
CA THR A 93 11.13 2.24 -18.15
C THR A 93 11.86 2.75 -16.90
N ARG A 94 12.54 3.91 -17.01
CA ARG A 94 13.20 4.57 -15.88
C ARG A 94 12.17 5.06 -14.86
N SER A 95 11.11 5.74 -15.33
CA SER A 95 10.05 6.26 -14.47
C SER A 95 9.26 5.14 -13.79
N ILE A 96 8.95 4.06 -14.51
CA ILE A 96 8.31 2.87 -13.93
C ILE A 96 9.15 2.30 -12.77
N ARG A 97 10.48 2.23 -12.95
CA ARG A 97 11.39 1.74 -11.92
C ARG A 97 11.42 2.67 -10.71
N ILE A 98 11.45 3.99 -10.92
CA ILE A 98 11.42 4.99 -9.84
C ILE A 98 10.13 4.85 -9.04
N LEU A 99 8.97 4.83 -9.71
CA LEU A 99 7.65 4.69 -9.07
C LEU A 99 7.54 3.39 -8.28
N PHE A 100 8.09 2.29 -8.79
CA PHE A 100 8.17 1.02 -8.06
C PHE A 100 9.01 1.14 -6.77
N TYR A 101 10.17 1.79 -6.82
CA TYR A 101 10.98 2.01 -5.62
C TYR A 101 10.33 2.98 -4.64
N CYS A 102 9.67 4.05 -5.12
CA CYS A 102 8.92 4.95 -4.28
C CYS A 102 7.77 4.23 -3.55
N HIS A 103 7.04 3.35 -4.26
CA HIS A 103 6.05 2.48 -3.63
C HIS A 103 6.68 1.61 -2.54
N VAL A 104 7.74 0.86 -2.84
CA VAL A 104 8.37 -0.03 -1.86
C VAL A 104 8.90 0.76 -0.65
N ALA A 105 9.54 1.90 -0.87
CA ALA A 105 10.05 2.75 0.20
C ALA A 105 8.92 3.28 1.08
N SER A 106 7.83 3.78 0.49
CA SER A 106 6.69 4.27 1.27
C SER A 106 6.04 3.15 2.09
N GLN A 107 5.91 1.93 1.52
CA GLN A 107 5.37 0.78 2.24
C GLN A 107 6.26 0.31 3.39
N ILE A 108 7.59 0.32 3.22
CA ILE A 108 8.53 -0.02 4.29
C ILE A 108 8.38 0.96 5.46
N VAL A 109 8.36 2.27 5.19
CA VAL A 109 8.17 3.29 6.23
C VAL A 109 6.80 3.11 6.90
N ALA A 110 5.74 2.86 6.12
CA ALA A 110 4.42 2.62 6.68
C ALA A 110 4.38 1.40 7.62
N VAL A 111 4.96 0.26 7.23
CA VAL A 111 5.01 -0.95 8.06
C VAL A 111 5.79 -0.72 9.35
N ILE A 112 6.89 0.04 9.30
CA ILE A 112 7.67 0.43 10.49
C ILE A 112 6.83 1.28 11.44
N LEU A 113 6.16 2.31 10.92
CA LEU A 113 5.29 3.19 11.73
C LEU A 113 4.09 2.42 12.32
N ALA A 114 3.45 1.54 11.55
CA ALA A 114 2.38 0.68 12.03
C ALA A 114 2.87 -0.26 13.14
N THR A 115 4.06 -0.83 12.98
CA THR A 115 4.68 -1.69 14.00
C THR A 115 4.99 -0.91 15.26
N ALA A 116 5.61 0.27 15.16
CA ALA A 116 5.87 1.13 16.31
C ALA A 116 4.58 1.51 17.06
N GLY A 117 3.53 1.87 16.32
CA GLY A 117 2.25 2.21 16.92
C GLY A 117 1.51 1.01 17.53
N ALA A 118 1.61 -0.18 16.93
CA ALA A 118 1.06 -1.42 17.47
C ALA A 118 1.80 -1.83 18.77
N VAL A 119 3.14 -1.80 18.77
CA VAL A 119 3.96 -2.04 19.97
C VAL A 119 3.61 -1.04 21.07
N LEU A 120 3.50 0.26 20.74
CA LEU A 120 3.10 1.29 21.70
C LEU A 120 1.74 0.97 22.34
N SER A 121 0.76 0.51 21.53
CA SER A 121 -0.56 0.12 22.02
C SER A 121 -0.50 -1.11 22.93
N ILE A 122 0.12 -2.19 22.46
CA ILE A 122 0.19 -3.46 23.19
C ILE A 122 0.93 -3.30 24.51
N SER A 123 2.01 -2.51 24.54
CA SER A 123 2.85 -2.36 25.73
C SER A 123 2.33 -1.35 26.75
N ASN A 124 1.47 -0.40 26.37
CA ASN A 124 1.13 0.73 27.25
C ASN A 124 -0.36 0.96 27.47
N PHE A 125 -1.25 0.34 26.68
CA PHE A 125 -2.69 0.53 26.81
C PHE A 125 -3.37 -0.73 27.35
N GLU A 126 -4.59 -0.55 27.87
CA GLU A 126 -5.44 -1.67 28.26
C GLU A 126 -5.89 -2.45 27.02
N ASN A 127 -5.45 -3.70 26.90
CA ASN A 127 -5.76 -4.59 25.78
C ASN A 127 -6.94 -5.52 26.12
N ALA A 128 -8.05 -4.94 26.60
CA ALA A 128 -9.26 -5.70 26.91
C ALA A 128 -10.01 -6.20 25.66
N PHE A 129 -9.70 -5.65 24.48
CA PHE A 129 -10.31 -5.99 23.18
C PHE A 129 -11.85 -5.93 23.15
N ASN A 130 -12.44 -5.19 24.08
CA ASN A 130 -13.89 -4.92 24.14
C ASN A 130 -14.31 -3.83 23.14
N ASN A 131 -13.37 -3.07 22.59
CA ASN A 131 -13.61 -2.03 21.60
C ASN A 131 -13.33 -2.55 20.18
N THR A 132 -14.25 -2.24 19.26
CA THR A 132 -14.15 -2.48 17.82
C THR A 132 -12.82 -2.01 17.22
N HIS A 133 -12.31 -0.84 17.61
CA HIS A 133 -11.02 -0.31 17.17
C HIS A 133 -9.85 -1.27 17.45
N GLN A 134 -9.81 -1.87 18.65
CA GLN A 134 -8.73 -2.78 19.05
C GLN A 134 -8.81 -4.09 18.27
N ARG A 135 -10.02 -4.63 18.09
CA ARG A 135 -10.25 -5.88 17.35
C ARG A 135 -9.88 -5.74 15.87
N ILE A 136 -10.36 -4.67 15.23
CA ILE A 136 -10.02 -4.36 13.83
C ILE A 136 -8.52 -4.07 13.71
N GLY A 137 -7.96 -3.26 14.61
CA GLY A 137 -6.55 -2.90 14.60
C GLY A 137 -5.62 -4.10 14.71
N LEU A 138 -5.92 -5.07 15.58
CA LEU A 138 -5.13 -6.30 15.72
C LEU A 138 -5.17 -7.15 14.44
N ALA A 139 -6.36 -7.36 13.87
CA ALA A 139 -6.50 -8.11 12.62
C ALA A 139 -5.77 -7.40 11.46
N LEU A 140 -5.95 -6.08 11.35
CA LEU A 140 -5.29 -5.24 10.36
C LEU A 140 -3.76 -5.34 10.46
N TYR A 141 -3.19 -5.35 11.67
CA TYR A 141 -1.75 -5.48 11.86
C TYR A 141 -1.19 -6.78 11.27
N GLY A 142 -1.92 -7.89 11.41
CA GLY A 142 -1.56 -9.15 10.76
C GLY A 142 -1.51 -9.03 9.23
N PHE A 143 -2.52 -8.38 8.63
CA PHE A 143 -2.56 -8.16 7.18
C PHE A 143 -1.48 -7.19 6.67
N ILE A 144 -1.12 -6.17 7.47
CA ILE A 144 -0.03 -5.24 7.16
C ILE A 144 1.30 -5.97 6.97
N TRP A 145 1.58 -7.02 7.75
CA TRP A 145 2.77 -7.86 7.59
C TRP A 145 2.62 -8.94 6.53
N LEU A 146 1.41 -9.48 6.34
CA LEU A 146 1.14 -10.44 5.27
C LEU A 146 1.39 -9.84 3.88
N GLN A 147 1.03 -8.57 3.69
CA GLN A 147 1.15 -7.87 2.41
C GLN A 147 2.58 -7.79 1.84
N PRO A 148 3.62 -7.37 2.60
CA PRO A 148 5.00 -7.40 2.13
C PRO A 148 5.52 -8.83 1.94
N LEU A 149 5.09 -9.81 2.76
CA LEU A 149 5.45 -11.22 2.55
C LEU A 149 4.97 -11.72 1.17
N ILE A 150 3.70 -11.44 0.83
CA ILE A 150 3.17 -11.70 -0.51
C ILE A 150 3.97 -10.92 -1.56
N GLY A 151 4.31 -9.66 -1.26
CA GLY A 151 5.17 -8.82 -2.11
C GLY A 151 6.55 -9.43 -2.42
N PHE A 152 7.20 -10.08 -1.44
CA PHE A 152 8.48 -10.76 -1.62
C PHE A 152 8.37 -12.03 -2.47
N LEU A 153 7.23 -12.72 -2.39
CA LEU A 153 6.91 -13.90 -3.20
C LEU A 153 6.47 -13.57 -4.64
N ARG A 154 6.76 -12.35 -5.12
CA ARG A 154 6.46 -11.90 -6.48
C ARG A 154 7.06 -12.87 -7.52
N PRO A 155 6.23 -13.52 -8.36
CA PRO A 155 6.70 -14.41 -9.41
C PRO A 155 7.45 -13.67 -10.52
N ASP A 156 8.24 -14.39 -11.32
CA ASP A 156 8.91 -13.84 -12.50
C ASP A 156 7.90 -13.41 -13.60
N ARG A 157 8.37 -12.71 -14.63
CA ARG A 157 7.53 -12.29 -15.76
C ARG A 157 7.23 -13.50 -16.66
N GLY A 158 6.02 -13.54 -17.25
CA GLY A 158 5.62 -14.57 -18.22
C GLY A 158 4.95 -15.82 -17.62
N VAL A 159 4.95 -16.00 -16.30
CA VAL A 159 4.26 -17.13 -15.65
C VAL A 159 2.78 -16.81 -15.40
N ARG A 160 1.88 -17.77 -15.69
CA ARG A 160 0.42 -17.61 -15.46
C ARG A 160 0.07 -17.20 -14.03
N PHE A 161 0.82 -17.72 -13.05
CA PHE A 161 0.64 -17.43 -11.63
C PHE A 161 0.86 -15.95 -11.27
N ARG A 162 1.58 -15.18 -12.09
CA ARG A 162 1.84 -13.76 -11.86
C ARG A 162 0.55 -12.93 -11.84
N SER A 163 -0.43 -13.25 -12.67
CA SER A 163 -1.71 -12.53 -12.72
C SER A 163 -2.52 -12.77 -11.46
N ILE A 164 -2.54 -14.01 -10.95
CA ILE A 164 -3.20 -14.36 -9.69
C ILE A 164 -2.51 -13.64 -8.53
N TRP A 165 -1.18 -13.71 -8.45
CA TRP A 165 -0.40 -12.97 -7.46
C TRP A 165 -0.71 -11.46 -7.51
N TYR A 166 -0.74 -10.86 -8.70
CA TYR A 166 -1.02 -9.44 -8.87
C TYR A 166 -2.41 -9.09 -8.36
N LEU A 167 -3.44 -9.85 -8.74
CA LEU A 167 -4.81 -9.63 -8.30
C LEU A 167 -4.93 -9.74 -6.78
N THR A 168 -4.37 -10.80 -6.18
CA THR A 168 -4.40 -11.01 -4.73
C THR A 168 -3.66 -9.91 -3.98
N HIS A 169 -2.44 -9.56 -4.41
CA HIS A 169 -1.65 -8.51 -3.78
C HIS A 169 -2.32 -7.14 -3.90
N TRP A 170 -2.91 -6.85 -5.06
CA TRP A 170 -3.64 -5.61 -5.28
C TRP A 170 -4.91 -5.52 -4.44
N LEU A 171 -5.78 -6.54 -4.47
CA LEU A 171 -7.02 -6.57 -3.68
C LEU A 171 -6.74 -6.46 -2.19
N LEU A 172 -5.78 -7.24 -1.67
CA LEU A 172 -5.39 -7.19 -0.26
C LEU A 172 -4.84 -5.81 0.11
N GLY A 173 -4.01 -5.21 -0.75
CA GLY A 173 -3.47 -3.87 -0.51
C GLY A 173 -4.54 -2.78 -0.42
N ILE A 174 -5.54 -2.83 -1.29
CA ILE A 174 -6.69 -1.92 -1.24
C ILE A 174 -7.52 -2.16 0.03
N ALA A 175 -7.79 -3.43 0.37
CA ALA A 175 -8.53 -3.78 1.58
C ALA A 175 -7.83 -3.25 2.85
N ILE A 176 -6.51 -3.39 2.95
CA ILE A 176 -5.71 -2.85 4.05
C ILE A 176 -5.83 -1.33 4.13
N CYS A 177 -5.80 -0.62 3.00
CA CYS A 177 -5.97 0.84 2.99
C CYS A 177 -7.36 1.26 3.47
N VAL A 178 -8.42 0.63 2.95
CA VAL A 178 -9.82 0.93 3.31
C VAL A 178 -10.07 0.65 4.79
N VAL A 179 -9.72 -0.54 5.26
CA VAL A 179 -9.90 -0.94 6.66
C VAL A 179 -9.00 -0.10 7.57
N GLY A 180 -7.79 0.24 7.13
CA GLY A 180 -6.86 1.11 7.86
C GLY A 180 -7.41 2.50 8.10
N VAL A 181 -7.87 3.18 7.05
CA VAL A 181 -8.51 4.49 7.15
C VAL A 181 -9.76 4.43 8.04
N ALA A 182 -10.62 3.42 7.86
CA ALA A 182 -11.79 3.22 8.71
C ALA A 182 -11.38 3.06 10.19
N ASN A 183 -10.33 2.29 10.46
CA ASN A 183 -9.84 2.08 11.81
C ASN A 183 -9.24 3.36 12.43
N VAL A 184 -8.66 4.26 11.63
CA VAL A 184 -8.23 5.59 12.10
C VAL A 184 -9.45 6.42 12.51
N TYR A 185 -10.54 6.44 11.73
CA TYR A 185 -11.78 7.13 12.13
C TYR A 185 -12.35 6.60 13.45
N ILE A 186 -12.43 5.27 13.59
CA ILE A 186 -12.90 4.64 14.84
C ILE A 186 -11.96 4.97 16.00
N GLY A 187 -10.65 5.04 15.76
CA GLY A 187 -9.65 5.44 16.75
C GLY A 187 -9.81 6.90 17.20
N ILE A 188 -10.09 7.82 16.26
CA ILE A 188 -10.38 9.23 16.56
C ILE A 188 -11.66 9.34 17.41
N HIS A 189 -12.71 8.59 17.08
CA HIS A 189 -13.92 8.54 17.89
C HIS A 189 -13.66 8.01 19.30
N THR A 190 -12.94 6.90 19.41
CA THR A 190 -12.55 6.30 20.71
C THR A 190 -11.71 7.28 21.54
N TYR A 191 -10.83 8.06 20.90
CA TYR A 191 -10.06 9.10 21.58
C TYR A 191 -10.97 10.22 22.12
N HIS A 192 -11.99 10.62 21.37
CA HIS A 192 -12.97 11.61 21.84
C HIS A 192 -13.72 11.11 23.07
N GLU A 193 -14.26 9.90 23.02
CA GLU A 193 -14.99 9.29 24.14
C GLU A 193 -14.13 9.18 25.40
N ARG A 194 -12.85 8.81 25.25
CA ARG A 194 -11.94 8.64 26.40
C ARG A 194 -11.42 9.95 26.99
N THR A 195 -11.28 11.00 26.19
CA THR A 195 -10.59 12.23 26.62
C THR A 195 -11.51 13.44 26.76
N GLY A 196 -12.72 13.39 26.20
CA GLY A 196 -13.64 14.53 26.07
C GLY A 196 -13.11 15.66 25.17
N ARG A 197 -11.91 15.52 24.58
CA ARG A 197 -11.28 16.58 23.79
C ARG A 197 -11.91 16.64 22.40
N SER A 198 -12.04 17.85 21.86
CA SER A 198 -12.53 18.04 20.49
C SER A 198 -11.60 17.38 19.48
N VAL A 199 -12.15 16.46 18.69
CA VAL A 199 -11.44 15.78 17.60
C VAL A 199 -11.80 16.31 16.22
N ARG A 200 -12.77 17.24 16.13
CA ARG A 200 -13.27 17.82 14.88
C ARG A 200 -12.17 18.24 13.89
N PRO A 201 -11.12 19.01 14.29
CA PRO A 201 -10.10 19.42 13.31
C PRO A 201 -9.36 18.22 12.70
N TRP A 202 -9.08 17.18 13.50
CA TRP A 202 -8.43 15.96 13.06
C TRP A 202 -9.34 15.14 12.14
N THR A 203 -10.62 15.01 12.48
CA THR A 203 -11.59 14.33 11.60
C THR A 203 -11.71 15.04 10.25
N VAL A 204 -11.86 16.38 10.23
CA VAL A 204 -11.95 17.16 9.00
C VAL A 204 -10.69 17.01 8.15
N LEU A 205 -9.51 17.09 8.77
CA LEU A 205 -8.24 16.92 8.08
C LEU A 205 -8.15 15.53 7.41
N LEU A 206 -8.47 14.46 8.13
CA LEU A 206 -8.49 13.10 7.58
C LEU A 206 -9.52 12.96 6.45
N THR A 207 -10.69 13.58 6.57
CA THR A 207 -11.72 13.53 5.53
C THR A 207 -11.29 14.25 4.26
N VAL A 208 -10.68 15.43 4.38
CA VAL A 208 -10.13 16.15 3.22
C VAL A 208 -9.01 15.34 2.56
N GLU A 209 -8.09 14.78 3.36
CA GLU A 209 -7.00 13.93 2.88
C GLU A 209 -7.53 12.71 2.09
N VAL A 210 -8.43 11.93 2.69
CA VAL A 210 -9.02 10.74 2.06
C VAL A 210 -9.82 11.10 0.81
N SER A 211 -10.56 12.22 0.83
CA SER A 211 -11.31 12.71 -0.33
C SER A 211 -10.38 13.11 -1.47
N ALA A 212 -9.26 13.78 -1.17
CA ALA A 212 -8.25 14.14 -2.16
C ALA A 212 -7.58 12.89 -2.76
N MET A 213 -7.25 11.89 -1.92
CA MET A 213 -6.71 10.61 -2.40
C MET A 213 -7.70 9.84 -3.27
N ALA A 214 -8.97 9.81 -2.88
CA ALA A 214 -10.04 9.19 -3.68
C ALA A 214 -10.22 9.90 -5.02
N PHE A 215 -10.20 11.23 -5.03
CA PHE A 215 -10.24 12.03 -6.26
C PHE A 215 -9.05 11.69 -7.18
N VAL A 216 -7.82 11.65 -6.66
CA VAL A 216 -6.64 11.27 -7.44
C VAL A 216 -6.76 9.84 -7.96
N TYR A 217 -7.27 8.90 -7.16
CA TYR A 217 -7.48 7.51 -7.57
C TYR A 217 -8.43 7.41 -8.77
N LEU A 218 -9.58 8.08 -8.69
CA LEU A 218 -10.59 8.12 -9.75
C LEU A 218 -10.07 8.87 -10.99
N PHE A 219 -9.34 9.96 -10.79
CA PHE A 219 -8.72 10.72 -11.87
C PHE A 219 -7.71 9.86 -12.64
N GLN A 220 -6.84 9.12 -11.94
CA GLN A 220 -5.92 8.17 -12.57
C GLN A 220 -6.68 7.11 -13.38
N ASP A 221 -7.83 6.64 -12.89
CA ASP A 221 -8.67 5.68 -13.61
C ASP A 221 -9.21 6.25 -14.91
N ARG A 222 -9.86 7.41 -14.82
CA ARG A 222 -10.42 8.08 -15.98
C ARG A 222 -9.34 8.42 -17.02
N TRP A 223 -8.18 8.88 -16.57
CA TRP A 223 -7.05 9.19 -17.45
C TRP A 223 -6.51 7.93 -18.17
N ASN A 224 -6.35 6.80 -17.45
CA ASN A 224 -5.92 5.53 -18.05
C ASN A 224 -6.86 5.12 -19.19
N HIS A 225 -8.17 5.30 -19.00
CA HIS A 225 -9.18 4.94 -20.00
C HIS A 225 -9.05 5.80 -21.26
N VAL A 226 -8.91 7.12 -21.11
CA VAL A 226 -8.74 8.05 -22.26
C VAL A 226 -7.48 7.72 -23.05
N VAL A 227 -6.35 7.51 -22.37
CA VAL A 227 -5.07 7.17 -23.04
C VAL A 227 -5.16 5.86 -23.81
N ARG A 228 -5.87 4.85 -23.28
CA ARG A 228 -6.07 3.57 -23.99
C ARG A 228 -6.95 3.72 -25.22
N GLN A 229 -8.00 4.55 -25.16
CA GLN A 229 -8.85 4.82 -26.31
C GLN A 229 -8.07 5.50 -27.45
N GLN A 230 -7.25 6.50 -27.11
CA GLN A 230 -6.40 7.18 -28.10
C GLN A 230 -5.42 6.21 -28.77
N GLN A 231 -4.78 5.33 -28.00
CA GLN A 231 -3.87 4.31 -28.55
C GLN A 231 -4.57 3.32 -29.46
N GLN A 232 -5.81 2.94 -29.15
CA GLN A 232 -6.60 2.06 -29.99
C GLN A 232 -7.03 2.73 -31.29
N GLN A 233 -7.39 4.02 -31.24
CA GLN A 233 -7.75 4.79 -32.43
C GLN A 233 -6.53 5.00 -33.35
N GLU A 234 -5.38 5.34 -32.80
CA GLU A 234 -4.13 5.51 -33.55
C GLU A 234 -3.68 4.19 -34.21
N ALA A 235 -3.80 3.06 -33.49
CA ALA A 235 -3.51 1.73 -34.05
C ALA A 235 -4.50 1.30 -35.15
N ALA A 236 -5.78 1.70 -35.04
CA ALA A 236 -6.77 1.42 -36.07
C ALA A 236 -6.53 2.26 -37.34
N ALA A 237 -6.17 3.53 -37.19
CA ALA A 237 -5.84 4.41 -38.33
C ALA A 237 -4.61 3.93 -39.10
N LEU A 238 -3.56 3.47 -38.41
CA LEU A 238 -2.35 2.92 -39.04
C LEU A 238 -2.57 1.54 -39.69
N GLY A 239 -3.57 0.78 -39.22
CA GLY A 239 -3.89 -0.53 -39.82
C GLY A 239 -4.76 -0.44 -41.07
N ASP A 240 -5.47 0.68 -41.27
CA ASP A 240 -6.29 0.96 -42.46
C ASP A 240 -5.39 1.38 -43.65
N ASP A 241 -4.31 2.14 -43.37
CA ASP A 241 -3.35 2.59 -44.39
C ASP A 241 -2.49 1.44 -44.98
N ASP A 242 -2.26 0.34 -44.25
CA ASP A 242 -1.46 -0.82 -44.73
C ASP A 242 -2.28 -1.79 -45.61
N ASP A 243 -3.63 -1.76 -45.57
CA ASP A 243 -4.50 -2.64 -46.37
C ASP A 243 -4.83 -2.06 -47.77
N ASP A 244 -4.58 -0.75 -48.00
CA ASP A 244 -4.89 -0.07 -49.29
C ASP A 244 -3.72 -0.08 -50.31
N ASP A 245 -2.51 -0.47 -49.92
CA ASP A 245 -1.32 -0.46 -50.79
C ASP A 245 -1.05 -1.79 -51.54
N ASP A 246 -1.78 -2.88 -51.24
CA ASP A 246 -1.57 -4.20 -51.86
C ASP A 246 -2.55 -4.54 -53.02
N GLU A 247 -3.49 -3.65 -53.36
CA GLU A 247 -4.53 -3.93 -54.38
C GLU A 247 -4.30 -3.25 -55.76
N GLN A 248 -3.04 -2.93 -56.11
CA GLN A 248 -2.77 -2.29 -57.41
C GLN A 248 -1.43 -2.65 -58.09
N SER A 249 -1.05 -3.94 -58.16
CA SER A 249 -0.09 -4.38 -59.20
C SER A 249 -0.05 -5.89 -59.44
N GLU A 250 -1.09 -6.46 -60.02
CA GLU A 250 -1.10 -7.72 -60.82
C GLU A 250 -2.47 -7.72 -61.50
N GLU A 251 -2.68 -7.81 -62.81
CA GLU A 251 -2.15 -8.74 -63.79
C GLU A 251 -2.73 -8.34 -65.16
N HIS A 252 -1.90 -8.01 -66.15
CA HIS A 252 -2.33 -7.98 -67.56
C HIS A 252 -1.29 -8.70 -68.41
N VAL A 253 -1.31 -10.03 -68.36
CA VAL A 253 -0.56 -10.90 -69.27
C VAL A 253 -1.60 -11.68 -70.09
N TYR A 254 -1.73 -11.32 -71.36
CA TYR A 254 -2.53 -12.08 -72.33
C TYR A 254 -1.83 -13.39 -72.70
N PRO A 255 -2.58 -14.48 -72.93
CA PRO A 255 -2.02 -15.77 -73.26
C PRO A 255 -1.63 -15.88 -74.75
N ALA A 256 -0.52 -16.59 -74.97
CA ALA A 256 -0.01 -16.99 -76.28
C ALA A 256 -0.95 -17.98 -76.98
N ASN A 257 -1.08 -17.85 -78.31
CA ASN A 257 -1.71 -18.88 -79.14
C ASN A 257 -0.85 -19.17 -80.40
N ASP A 258 -0.37 -20.42 -80.43
CA ASP A 258 -0.23 -21.38 -81.55
C ASP A 258 0.37 -20.93 -82.91
N HIS A 259 1.50 -21.55 -83.31
CA HIS A 259 1.52 -22.54 -84.42
C HIS A 259 2.93 -23.05 -84.79
N LYS A 260 3.09 -24.37 -84.59
CA LYS A 260 3.84 -25.39 -85.35
C LYS A 260 4.98 -24.95 -86.29
N GLU A 261 6.21 -25.27 -85.88
CA GLU A 261 7.35 -25.54 -86.76
C GLU A 261 7.17 -26.92 -87.45
N VAL A 262 7.26 -26.93 -88.79
CA VAL A 262 7.56 -28.12 -89.58
C VAL A 262 8.93 -27.89 -90.21
N ALA A 263 9.88 -28.76 -89.88
CA ALA A 263 11.20 -28.82 -90.51
C ALA A 263 11.10 -29.34 -91.95
N VAL A 264 12.00 -28.88 -92.84
CA VAL A 264 12.93 -29.69 -93.68
C VAL A 264 13.63 -28.77 -94.70
N VAL A 265 14.97 -28.82 -94.66
CA VAL A 265 16.02 -28.31 -95.58
C VAL A 265 15.98 -29.13 -96.89
N PRO A 266 16.40 -28.66 -98.10
CA PRO A 266 17.51 -27.74 -98.40
C PRO A 266 17.21 -26.46 -99.17
#